data_AF-A0A1F7N0L8-F1
#
_entry.id   AF-A0A1F7N0L8-F1
#
_cell.length_a   1.000
_cell.length_b   1.000
_cell.length_c   1.000
_cell.angle_alpha   90.00
_cell.angle_beta   90.00
_cell.angle_gamma   90.00
#
_symmetry.space_group_name_H-M   'P 1'
#
loop_
_entity.id
_entity.type
_entity.pdbx_description
1 polymer ?
#
loop_
_entity_poly.entity_id
_entity_poly.type
_entity_poly.pdbx_seq_one_letter_code
_entity_poly.pdbx_strand_id
1 'polypeptide(L)'
;MRRPLALVPGLGPAALALLLLGAGPAAAGGLRTADEARPRVAHHLREVERLARHFEDVLARACPRFASAAEWTVWVDGEVDRVVLLLAHLEQAWVEAKTTPDDDVRRAAKAPRRRRGRVHALVDKLQGCADGHGASLAPEAVWRRVEREVPARQGEIALPE
;
A
#
# COMPACT_ATOMS: atom_id res chain seq x y z
N MET A 1 34.59 31.93 -62.64
CA MET A 1 35.94 31.68 -62.08
C MET A 1 35.94 32.04 -60.58
N ARG A 2 36.49 31.13 -59.74
CA ARG A 2 37.10 31.31 -58.39
C ARG A 2 36.33 31.96 -57.19
N ARG A 3 35.88 31.07 -56.26
CA ARG A 3 36.12 30.96 -54.78
C ARG A 3 35.73 32.12 -53.79
N PRO A 4 35.66 31.89 -52.45
CA PRO A 4 34.93 30.89 -51.63
C PRO A 4 34.36 31.52 -50.30
N LEU A 5 33.99 30.70 -49.30
CA LEU A 5 33.85 30.92 -47.82
C LEU A 5 32.47 30.42 -47.32
N ALA A 6 32.29 29.65 -46.25
CA ALA A 6 33.19 29.09 -45.25
C ALA A 6 32.54 27.85 -44.58
N LEU A 7 33.38 26.98 -44.02
CA LEU A 7 33.05 25.87 -43.10
C LEU A 7 32.35 26.37 -41.82
N VAL A 8 31.38 25.61 -41.31
CA VAL A 8 31.37 25.15 -39.90
C VAL A 8 30.75 23.73 -39.86
N PRO A 9 31.41 22.73 -39.22
CA PRO A 9 30.98 21.33 -39.24
C PRO A 9 30.10 20.95 -38.04
N GLY A 10 29.28 19.91 -38.25
CA GLY A 10 29.03 18.88 -37.25
C GLY A 10 27.76 19.04 -36.40
N LEU A 11 26.81 18.13 -36.61
CA LEU A 11 26.22 17.27 -35.58
C LEU A 11 25.24 16.30 -36.26
N GLY A 12 25.57 15.02 -36.19
CA GLY A 12 24.89 13.94 -36.90
C GLY A 12 23.49 13.60 -36.35
N PRO A 13 22.71 12.81 -37.10
CA PRO A 13 21.32 12.54 -36.81
C PRO A 13 21.20 11.26 -35.97
N ALA A 14 21.25 11.34 -34.63
CA ALA A 14 20.82 10.22 -33.77
C ALA A 14 20.83 10.62 -32.29
N ALA A 15 19.70 11.09 -31.77
CA ALA A 15 19.35 10.96 -30.36
C ALA A 15 17.85 11.21 -30.19
N LEU A 16 17.04 10.27 -30.66
CA LEU A 16 15.64 10.18 -30.29
C LEU A 16 15.62 9.75 -28.80
N ALA A 17 15.58 10.72 -27.90
CA ALA A 17 15.48 10.47 -26.47
C ALA A 17 14.13 9.80 -26.18
N LEU A 18 14.17 8.50 -25.84
CA LEU A 18 13.04 7.79 -25.27
C LEU A 18 12.63 8.46 -23.95
N LEU A 19 11.53 9.18 -23.99
CA LEU A 19 10.73 9.50 -22.82
C LEU A 19 10.18 8.19 -22.25
N LEU A 20 10.89 7.62 -21.28
CA LEU A 20 10.33 6.62 -20.38
C LEU A 20 9.25 7.30 -19.54
N LEU A 21 8.02 7.32 -20.06
CA LEU A 21 6.84 7.51 -19.24
C LEU A 21 6.84 6.39 -18.20
N GLY A 22 7.05 6.75 -16.94
CA GLY A 22 6.61 5.93 -15.82
C GLY A 22 5.10 5.77 -15.91
N ALA A 23 4.65 4.72 -16.59
CA ALA A 23 3.28 4.27 -16.58
C ALA A 23 2.97 3.63 -15.22
N GLY A 24 2.80 4.47 -14.19
CA GLY A 24 1.86 4.12 -13.14
C GLY A 24 0.46 4.04 -13.78
N PRO A 25 -0.46 3.21 -13.27
CA PRO A 25 -1.79 3.10 -13.85
C PRO A 25 -2.48 4.47 -13.76
N ALA A 26 -2.49 5.18 -14.88
CA ALA A 26 -3.33 6.35 -15.07
C ALA A 26 -4.76 5.81 -15.09
N ALA A 27 -5.48 5.95 -13.97
CA ALA A 27 -6.92 5.76 -13.96
C ALA A 27 -7.54 6.85 -14.82
N ALA A 28 -7.63 6.59 -16.13
CA ALA A 28 -8.33 7.39 -17.12
C ALA A 28 -9.85 7.20 -16.98
N GLY A 29 -10.37 7.29 -15.75
CA GLY A 29 -11.79 7.42 -15.49
C GLY A 29 -12.06 8.89 -15.21
N GLY A 30 -13.01 9.49 -15.93
CA GLY A 30 -13.52 10.81 -15.58
C GLY A 30 -13.99 10.87 -14.11
N LEU A 31 -14.31 12.07 -13.63
CA LEU A 31 -14.89 12.21 -12.30
C LEU A 31 -16.10 11.30 -12.16
N ARG A 32 -16.07 10.41 -11.17
CA ARG A 32 -17.19 9.56 -10.80
C ARG A 32 -18.20 10.36 -10.01
N THR A 33 -19.47 10.05 -10.22
CA THR A 33 -20.53 10.50 -9.33
C THR A 33 -20.32 9.92 -7.92
N ALA A 34 -20.97 10.53 -6.93
CA ALA A 34 -20.93 10.01 -5.56
C ALA A 34 -21.46 8.57 -5.50
N ASP A 35 -22.52 8.26 -6.26
CA ASP A 35 -23.16 6.94 -6.23
C ASP A 35 -22.29 5.84 -6.86
N GLU A 36 -21.44 6.17 -7.83
CA GLU A 36 -20.44 5.24 -8.37
C GLU A 36 -19.24 5.05 -7.42
N ALA A 37 -18.80 6.10 -6.73
CA ALA A 37 -17.63 6.04 -5.84
C ALA A 37 -17.94 5.38 -4.48
N ARG A 38 -19.13 5.62 -3.93
CA ARG A 38 -19.58 5.08 -2.63
C ARG A 38 -19.41 3.57 -2.47
N PRO A 39 -19.89 2.70 -3.38
CA PRO A 39 -19.77 1.25 -3.21
C PRO A 39 -18.31 0.77 -3.21
N ARG A 40 -17.45 1.38 -4.02
CA ARG A 40 -16.01 1.07 -4.10
C ARG A 40 -15.27 1.46 -2.81
N VAL A 41 -15.52 2.68 -2.31
CA VAL A 41 -14.99 3.11 -1.00
C VAL A 41 -15.53 2.21 0.12
N ALA A 42 -16.84 1.96 0.14
CA ALA A 42 -17.47 1.13 1.17
C ALA A 42 -16.93 -0.30 1.21
N HIS A 43 -16.60 -0.88 0.05
CA HIS A 43 -15.92 -2.18 -0.03
C HIS A 43 -14.62 -2.16 0.78
N HIS A 44 -13.71 -1.23 0.50
CA HIS A 44 -12.45 -1.15 1.24
C HIS A 44 -12.66 -0.84 2.72
N LEU A 45 -13.62 0.01 3.08
CA LEU A 45 -13.89 0.32 4.48
C LEU A 45 -14.40 -0.89 5.28
N ARG A 46 -15.17 -1.79 4.68
CA ARG A 46 -15.57 -3.05 5.33
C ARG A 46 -14.37 -3.94 5.59
N GLU A 47 -13.46 -4.06 4.63
CA GLU A 47 -12.23 -4.86 4.77
C GLU A 47 -11.31 -4.27 5.85
N VAL A 48 -11.14 -2.94 5.86
CA VAL A 48 -10.41 -2.20 6.90
C VAL A 48 -10.99 -2.50 8.28
N GLU A 49 -12.31 -2.48 8.45
CA GLU A 49 -12.94 -2.75 9.73
C GLU A 49 -12.78 -4.21 10.17
N ARG A 50 -12.86 -5.16 9.23
CA ARG A 50 -12.61 -6.58 9.53
C ARG A 50 -11.17 -6.79 10.02
N LEU A 51 -10.19 -6.27 9.28
CA LEU A 51 -8.77 -6.40 9.62
C LEU A 51 -8.42 -5.65 10.92
N ALA A 52 -9.01 -4.47 11.13
CA ALA A 52 -8.82 -3.72 12.36
C ALA A 52 -9.32 -4.48 13.60
N ARG A 53 -10.50 -5.11 13.52
CA ARG A 53 -11.03 -5.94 14.61
C ARG A 53 -10.16 -7.16 14.89
N HIS A 54 -9.67 -7.82 13.84
CA HIS A 54 -8.68 -8.90 13.99
C HIS A 54 -7.44 -8.43 14.78
N PHE A 55 -6.90 -7.25 14.46
CA PHE A 55 -5.74 -6.73 15.18
C PHE A 55 -6.06 -6.24 16.59
N GLU A 56 -7.26 -5.74 16.84
CA GLU A 56 -7.72 -5.44 18.21
C GLU A 56 -7.73 -6.73 19.06
N ASP A 57 -8.21 -7.85 18.50
CA ASP A 57 -8.17 -9.15 19.17
C ASP A 57 -6.73 -9.63 19.41
N VAL A 58 -5.86 -9.52 18.40
CA VAL A 58 -4.44 -9.87 18.54
C VAL A 58 -3.79 -9.02 19.62
N LEU A 59 -4.05 -7.71 19.65
CA LEU A 59 -3.53 -6.79 20.66
C LEU A 59 -4.05 -7.06 22.08
N ALA A 60 -5.28 -7.57 22.22
CA ALA A 60 -5.88 -7.86 23.53
C ALA A 60 -5.45 -9.21 24.13
N ARG A 61 -5.12 -10.22 23.31
CA ARG A 61 -4.79 -11.58 23.78
C ARG A 61 -3.36 -11.72 24.34
N ALA A 62 -3.11 -12.73 25.16
CA ALA A 62 -1.73 -13.09 25.51
C ALA A 62 -0.95 -13.56 24.26
N CYS A 63 0.39 -13.56 24.33
CA CYS A 63 1.22 -14.09 23.25
C CYS A 63 0.83 -15.55 22.95
N PRO A 64 0.52 -15.90 21.69
CA PRO A 64 0.21 -17.27 21.35
C PRO A 64 1.42 -18.18 21.61
N ARG A 65 1.16 -19.43 21.97
CA ARG A 65 2.19 -20.45 22.23
C ARG A 65 2.29 -21.37 21.01
N PHE A 66 3.50 -21.67 20.58
CA PHE A 66 3.80 -22.54 19.44
C PHE A 66 4.78 -23.62 19.87
N ALA A 67 4.81 -24.74 19.14
CA ALA A 67 5.71 -25.84 19.46
C ALA A 67 7.14 -25.56 18.97
N SER A 68 7.32 -24.61 18.06
CA SER A 68 8.62 -24.24 17.51
C SER A 68 8.69 -22.79 17.04
N ALA A 69 9.93 -22.28 16.91
CA ALA A 69 10.20 -20.98 16.29
C ALA A 69 9.71 -20.90 14.83
N ALA A 70 9.72 -22.00 14.09
CA ALA A 70 9.26 -22.04 12.70
C ALA A 70 7.75 -21.80 12.58
N GLU A 71 6.95 -22.42 13.46
CA GLU A 71 5.50 -22.18 13.53
C GLU A 71 5.18 -20.74 13.90
N TRP A 72 5.92 -20.16 14.87
CA TRP A 72 5.83 -18.75 15.22
C TRP A 72 6.10 -17.85 14.00
N THR A 73 7.17 -18.10 13.25
CA THR A 73 7.52 -17.32 12.06
C THR A 73 6.42 -17.36 11.00
N VAL A 74 5.87 -18.54 10.69
CA VAL A 74 4.76 -18.67 9.74
C VAL A 74 3.54 -17.87 10.19
N TRP A 75 3.22 -17.91 11.48
CA TRP A 75 2.12 -17.14 12.03
C TRP A 75 2.36 -15.64 11.94
N VAL A 76 3.55 -15.16 12.35
CA VAL A 76 3.91 -13.73 12.27
C VAL A 76 3.91 -13.23 10.84
N ASP A 77 4.43 -14.00 9.89
CA ASP A 77 4.40 -13.64 8.46
C ASP A 77 2.97 -13.42 7.98
N GLY A 78 2.03 -14.29 8.39
CA GLY A 78 0.61 -14.11 8.10
C GLY A 78 -0.01 -12.88 8.77
N GLU A 79 0.45 -12.48 9.95
CA GLU A 79 0.02 -11.23 10.59
C GLU A 79 0.56 -9.99 9.86
N VAL A 80 1.81 -10.04 9.41
CA VAL A 80 2.41 -8.98 8.58
C VAL A 80 1.70 -8.86 7.23
N ASP A 81 1.33 -9.98 6.59
CA ASP A 81 0.54 -9.95 5.35
C ASP A 81 -0.82 -9.28 5.54
N ARG A 82 -1.48 -9.52 6.68
CA ARG A 82 -2.73 -8.83 7.02
C ARG A 82 -2.51 -7.33 7.25
N VAL A 83 -1.35 -6.92 7.78
CA VAL A 83 -0.99 -5.51 7.94
C VAL A 83 -0.84 -4.84 6.58
N VAL A 84 -0.13 -5.49 5.66
CA VAL A 84 0.00 -5.04 4.27
C VAL A 84 -1.38 -4.87 3.66
N LEU A 85 -2.26 -5.86 3.81
CA LEU A 85 -3.61 -5.81 3.26
C LEU A 85 -4.47 -4.67 3.86
N LEU A 86 -4.37 -4.43 5.18
CA LEU A 86 -5.06 -3.32 5.85
C LEU A 86 -4.63 -1.98 5.26
N LEU A 87 -3.32 -1.77 5.11
CA LEU A 87 -2.76 -0.54 4.59
C LEU A 87 -3.07 -0.35 3.11
N ALA A 88 -3.07 -1.42 2.32
CA ALA A 88 -3.48 -1.41 0.92
C ALA A 88 -4.95 -0.97 0.77
N HIS A 89 -5.87 -1.50 1.59
CA HIS A 89 -7.27 -1.06 1.57
C HIS A 89 -7.44 0.39 2.03
N LEU A 90 -6.69 0.85 3.04
CA LEU A 90 -6.73 2.25 3.48
C LEU A 90 -6.27 3.22 2.38
N GLU A 91 -5.22 2.87 1.64
CA GLU A 91 -4.74 3.69 0.53
C GLU A 91 -5.69 3.60 -0.68
N GLN A 92 -6.19 2.41 -1.02
CA GLN A 92 -7.13 2.29 -2.14
C GLN A 92 -8.46 3.00 -1.86
N ALA A 93 -8.99 2.94 -0.63
CA ALA A 93 -10.17 3.71 -0.24
C ALA A 93 -9.99 5.21 -0.52
N TRP A 94 -8.79 5.74 -0.26
CA TRP A 94 -8.48 7.15 -0.55
C TRP A 94 -8.30 7.42 -2.05
N VAL A 95 -7.71 6.49 -2.80
CA VAL A 95 -7.62 6.60 -4.26
C VAL A 95 -9.03 6.64 -4.89
N GLU A 96 -9.92 5.73 -4.51
CA GLU A 96 -11.30 5.70 -5.01
C GLU A 96 -12.07 6.97 -4.62
N ALA A 97 -11.93 7.43 -3.38
CA ALA A 97 -12.60 8.63 -2.92
C ALA A 97 -12.14 9.92 -3.63
N LYS A 98 -10.89 9.96 -4.12
CA LYS A 98 -10.39 11.09 -4.91
C LYS A 98 -10.96 11.13 -6.34
N THR A 99 -11.66 10.08 -6.77
CA THR A 99 -12.28 10.06 -8.11
C THR A 99 -13.60 10.84 -8.16
N THR A 100 -14.08 11.36 -7.04
CA THR A 100 -15.30 12.16 -6.94
C THR A 100 -15.06 13.49 -6.19
N PRO A 101 -15.78 14.58 -6.52
CA PRO A 101 -15.72 15.82 -5.74
C PRO A 101 -16.56 15.79 -4.45
N ASP A 102 -17.30 14.70 -4.18
CA ASP A 102 -18.14 14.57 -2.97
C ASP A 102 -17.28 14.51 -1.69
N ASP A 103 -17.44 15.53 -0.84
CA ASP A 103 -16.67 15.67 0.39
C ASP A 103 -17.04 14.65 1.47
N ASP A 104 -18.26 14.12 1.47
CA ASP A 104 -18.68 13.11 2.43
C ASP A 104 -17.99 11.77 2.12
N VAL A 105 -17.89 11.40 0.84
CA VAL A 105 -17.12 10.24 0.39
C VAL A 105 -15.65 10.38 0.78
N ARG A 106 -15.05 11.55 0.56
CA ARG A 106 -13.65 11.83 0.93
C ARG A 106 -13.44 11.79 2.45
N ARG A 107 -14.37 12.35 3.23
CA ARG A 107 -14.30 12.33 4.71
C ARG A 107 -14.41 10.90 5.24
N ALA A 108 -15.32 10.10 4.70
CA ALA A 108 -15.50 8.70 5.07
C ALA A 108 -14.22 7.88 4.80
N ALA A 109 -13.57 8.07 3.66
CA ALA A 109 -12.31 7.39 3.34
C ALA A 109 -11.11 7.89 4.17
N LYS A 110 -11.09 9.17 4.55
CA LYS A 110 -9.99 9.76 5.32
C LYS A 110 -10.00 9.33 6.79
N ALA A 111 -11.17 9.27 7.43
CA ALA A 111 -11.26 9.05 8.87
C ALA A 111 -10.55 7.76 9.37
N PRO A 112 -10.63 6.61 8.68
CA PRO A 112 -9.96 5.38 9.10
C PRO A 112 -8.43 5.42 9.02
N ARG A 113 -7.81 6.38 8.31
CA ARG A 113 -6.35 6.49 8.21
C ARG A 113 -5.66 6.69 9.56
N ARG A 114 -6.37 7.19 10.58
CA ARG A 114 -5.88 7.24 11.98
C ARG A 114 -5.45 5.85 12.51
N ARG A 115 -6.01 4.77 11.96
CA ARG A 115 -5.69 3.39 12.35
C ARG A 115 -4.26 2.98 11.96
N ARG A 116 -3.58 3.68 11.03
CA ARG A 116 -2.16 3.41 10.70
C ARG A 116 -1.26 3.45 11.93
N GLY A 117 -1.52 4.38 12.86
CA GLY A 117 -0.76 4.47 14.12
C GLY A 117 -0.86 3.22 15.00
N ARG A 118 -1.96 2.44 14.89
CA ARG A 118 -2.12 1.19 15.64
C ARG A 118 -1.27 0.05 15.10
N VAL A 119 -0.79 0.15 13.86
CA VAL A 119 0.09 -0.88 13.28
C VAL A 119 1.44 -0.91 14.02
N HIS A 120 1.94 0.23 14.49
CA HIS A 120 3.13 0.27 15.34
C HIS A 120 2.95 -0.55 16.62
N ALA A 121 1.86 -0.33 17.35
CA ALA A 121 1.56 -1.10 18.55
C ALA A 121 1.46 -2.61 18.29
N LEU A 122 0.98 -3.02 17.10
CA LEU A 122 0.95 -4.41 16.71
C LEU A 122 2.36 -4.96 16.49
N VAL A 123 3.21 -4.25 15.73
CA VAL A 123 4.60 -4.68 15.47
C VAL A 123 5.39 -4.79 16.77
N ASP A 124 5.25 -3.81 17.66
CA ASP A 124 5.90 -3.82 18.97
C ASP A 124 5.46 -5.02 19.81
N LYS A 125 4.15 -5.34 19.77
CA LYS A 125 3.62 -6.53 20.44
C LYS A 125 4.20 -7.83 19.85
N LEU A 126 4.20 -7.96 18.53
CA LEU A 126 4.72 -9.15 17.86
C LEU A 126 6.21 -9.34 18.19
N GLN A 127 6.98 -8.25 18.25
CA GLN A 127 8.37 -8.29 18.70
C GLN A 127 8.48 -8.81 20.14
N GLY A 128 7.70 -8.26 21.07
CA GLY A 128 7.73 -8.72 22.47
C GLY A 128 7.31 -10.17 22.66
N CYS A 129 6.47 -10.71 21.77
CA CYS A 129 6.10 -12.12 21.80
C CYS A 129 7.16 -13.06 21.24
N ALA A 130 8.09 -12.58 20.41
CA ALA A 130 9.10 -13.42 19.73
C ALA A 130 10.07 -14.10 20.72
N ASP A 131 10.42 -13.42 21.81
CA ASP A 131 11.33 -13.93 22.84
C ASP A 131 10.84 -15.26 23.44
N GLY A 132 9.51 -15.40 23.61
CA GLY A 132 8.88 -16.61 24.14
C GLY A 132 9.00 -17.85 23.25
N HIS A 133 9.45 -17.68 22.00
CA HIS A 133 9.60 -18.74 20.99
C HIS A 133 11.05 -18.96 20.56
N GLY A 134 12.01 -18.29 21.21
CA GLY A 134 13.42 -18.32 20.77
C GLY A 134 13.62 -17.72 19.37
N ALA A 135 12.71 -16.83 18.96
CA ALA A 135 12.73 -16.14 17.68
C ALA A 135 13.03 -14.66 17.88
N SER A 136 13.37 -13.96 16.81
CA SER A 136 13.48 -12.50 16.80
C SER A 136 12.64 -11.91 15.68
N LEU A 137 12.09 -10.73 15.92
CA LEU A 137 11.40 -9.93 14.91
C LEU A 137 12.02 -8.54 14.90
N ALA A 138 12.56 -8.13 13.75
CA ALA A 138 13.12 -6.79 13.59
C ALA A 138 12.04 -5.85 13.02
N PRO A 139 11.55 -4.84 13.79
CA PRO A 139 10.50 -3.93 13.31
C PRO A 139 10.85 -3.24 12.00
N GLU A 140 12.11 -2.85 11.81
CA GLU A 140 12.60 -2.18 10.61
C GLU A 140 12.50 -3.09 9.36
N ALA A 141 12.68 -4.40 9.52
CA ALA A 141 12.50 -5.35 8.43
C ALA A 141 11.01 -5.49 8.07
N VAL A 142 10.13 -5.52 9.08
CA VAL A 142 8.68 -5.51 8.89
C VAL A 142 8.24 -4.26 8.13
N TRP A 143 8.72 -3.07 8.53
CA TRP A 143 8.34 -1.83 7.86
C TRP A 143 8.83 -1.75 6.42
N ARG A 144 10.07 -2.15 6.14
CA ARG A 144 10.57 -2.23 4.75
C ARG A 144 9.75 -3.20 3.89
N ARG A 145 9.27 -4.30 4.48
CA ARG A 145 8.35 -5.23 3.81
C ARG A 145 7.02 -4.55 3.51
N VAL A 146 6.42 -3.91 4.50
CA VAL A 146 5.15 -3.19 4.36
C VAL A 146 5.23 -2.11 3.27
N GLU A 147 6.27 -1.28 3.30
CA GLU A 147 6.47 -0.22 2.30
C GLU A 147 6.59 -0.75 0.87
N ARG A 148 7.29 -1.88 0.71
CA ARG A 148 7.47 -2.54 -0.59
C ARG A 148 6.18 -3.19 -1.09
N GLU A 149 5.43 -3.85 -0.22
CA GLU A 149 4.33 -4.73 -0.61
C GLU A 149 2.97 -4.03 -0.70
N VAL A 150 2.75 -2.95 0.06
CA VAL A 150 1.48 -2.21 0.02
C VAL A 150 1.10 -1.73 -1.39
N PRO A 151 1.98 -1.11 -2.19
CA PRO A 151 1.62 -0.68 -3.55
C PRO A 151 1.28 -1.84 -4.49
N ALA A 152 2.02 -2.95 -4.40
CA ALA A 152 1.74 -4.14 -5.20
C ALA A 152 0.38 -4.72 -4.82
N ARG A 153 0.14 -4.90 -3.52
CA ARG A 153 -1.12 -5.46 -3.01
C ARG A 153 -2.32 -4.57 -3.31
N GLN A 154 -2.13 -3.26 -3.31
CA GLN A 154 -3.15 -2.29 -3.71
C GLN A 154 -3.63 -2.52 -5.16
N GLY A 155 -2.71 -2.81 -6.08
CA GLY A 155 -3.04 -3.08 -7.49
C GLY A 155 -3.74 -4.42 -7.74
N GLU A 156 -3.69 -5.35 -6.78
CA GLU A 156 -4.30 -6.67 -6.86
C GLU A 156 -5.73 -6.73 -6.29
N ILE A 157 -6.16 -5.69 -5.57
CA ILE A 157 -7.50 -5.67 -4.96
C ILE A 157 -8.56 -5.57 -6.06
N ALA A 158 -9.37 -6.62 -6.19
CA ALA A 158 -10.55 -6.61 -7.05
C ALA A 158 -11.56 -5.57 -6.54
N LEU A 159 -12.02 -4.71 -7.43
CA LEU A 159 -13.05 -3.71 -7.14
C LEU A 159 -14.43 -4.29 -7.43
N PRO A 160 -15.47 -3.91 -6.65
CA PRO A 160 -16.85 -4.19 -7.05
C PRO A 160 -17.14 -3.51 -8.39
N GLU A 161 -17.91 -4.20 -9.25
CA GLU A 161 -18.40 -3.64 -10.52
C GLU A 161 -19.23 -2.37 -10.29
#